data_AF-A0AA90GZE5-F1
#
_entry.id   AF-A0AA90GZE5-F1
#
_cell.length_a   1.000
_cell.length_b   1.000
_cell.length_c   1.000
_cell.angle_alpha   90.00
_cell.angle_beta   90.00
_cell.angle_gamma   90.00
#
_symmetry.space_group_name_H-M   'P 1'
#
loop_
_entity.id
_entity.type
_entity.pdbx_description
1 polymer ?
#
loop_
_entity_poly.entity_id
_entity_poly.type
_entity_poly.pdbx_seq_one_letter_code
_entity_poly.pdbx_strand_id
1 'polypeptide(L)'
;MRRSRRAAAAAIALGLAAGVTVLAAPAASAATAVSCSSAQEAAVGSADNRSTAMTTSTTACPGWVDNGGPYTFSISQVTIVVTILRPGQPPQYLPLTLDNEVATCQTVAVSGTKINAGGCTYSP
;
A
#
# COMPACT_ATOMS: atom_id res chain seq x y z
N MET A 1 -42.45 -38.10 -50.10
CA MET A 1 -43.72 -37.72 -49.44
C MET A 1 -43.54 -37.75 -47.92
N ARG A 2 -44.06 -36.71 -47.23
CA ARG A 2 -44.37 -36.58 -45.78
C ARG A 2 -43.17 -36.63 -44.81
N ARG A 3 -42.74 -35.47 -44.28
CA ARG A 3 -43.28 -34.79 -43.06
C ARG A 3 -43.02 -35.65 -41.81
N SER A 4 -42.38 -35.20 -40.73
CA SER A 4 -42.74 -34.00 -39.96
C SER A 4 -41.72 -33.78 -38.84
N ARG A 5 -41.40 -32.52 -38.55
CA ARG A 5 -40.87 -32.07 -37.26
C ARG A 5 -41.98 -32.17 -36.18
N ARG A 6 -41.64 -32.62 -34.97
CA ARG A 6 -42.34 -32.34 -33.69
C ARG A 6 -41.25 -32.35 -32.60
N ALA A 7 -40.73 -31.21 -32.15
CA ALA A 7 -41.32 -30.19 -31.27
C ALA A 7 -41.57 -30.69 -29.83
N ALA A 8 -40.87 -30.03 -28.89
CA ALA A 8 -41.27 -29.68 -27.52
C ALA A 8 -41.59 -30.83 -26.54
N ALA A 9 -41.41 -30.74 -25.23
CA ALA A 9 -40.74 -29.84 -24.30
C ALA A 9 -40.88 -30.51 -22.91
N ALA A 10 -40.03 -30.11 -21.97
CA ALA A 10 -40.29 -30.01 -20.53
C ALA A 10 -41.00 -31.17 -19.80
N ALA A 11 -40.24 -31.83 -18.92
CA ALA A 11 -40.75 -32.26 -17.63
C ALA A 11 -39.79 -31.76 -16.55
N ILE A 12 -40.24 -30.70 -15.86
CA ILE A 12 -39.65 -30.13 -14.65
C ILE A 12 -39.97 -31.09 -13.51
N ALA A 13 -38.97 -31.51 -12.74
CA ALA A 13 -39.19 -32.08 -11.43
C ALA A 13 -38.17 -31.52 -10.44
N LEU A 14 -38.74 -30.74 -9.51
CA LEU A 14 -38.16 -30.06 -8.36
C LEU A 14 -37.18 -30.91 -7.55
N GLY A 15 -36.07 -30.29 -7.12
CA GLY A 15 -35.17 -30.89 -6.14
C GLY A 15 -34.16 -29.90 -5.59
N LEU A 16 -34.52 -29.27 -4.46
CA LEU A 16 -33.67 -28.57 -3.50
C LEU A 16 -32.98 -27.27 -3.96
N ALA A 17 -33.63 -26.17 -3.59
CA ALA A 17 -32.97 -24.91 -3.29
C ALA A 17 -31.96 -25.11 -2.15
N ALA A 18 -30.74 -25.50 -2.50
CA ALA A 18 -29.59 -25.18 -1.67
C ALA A 18 -29.25 -23.72 -1.97
N GLY A 19 -29.74 -22.81 -1.12
CA GLY A 19 -29.30 -21.43 -1.11
C GLY A 19 -27.79 -21.42 -0.98
N VAL A 20 -27.09 -21.23 -2.09
CA VAL A 20 -25.70 -20.85 -2.08
C VAL A 20 -25.70 -19.44 -1.51
N THR A 21 -25.66 -19.36 -0.18
CA THR A 21 -25.12 -18.20 0.48
C THR A 21 -23.69 -18.13 -0.01
N VAL A 22 -23.47 -17.39 -1.07
CA VAL A 22 -22.15 -16.84 -1.36
C VAL A 22 -21.89 -15.94 -0.17
N LEU A 23 -21.29 -16.51 0.89
CA LEU A 23 -20.54 -15.70 1.84
C LEU A 23 -19.55 -14.97 0.95
N ALA A 24 -19.85 -13.70 0.67
CA ALA A 24 -18.88 -12.79 0.10
C ALA A 24 -17.69 -12.86 1.06
N ALA A 25 -16.67 -13.62 0.66
CA ALA A 25 -15.38 -13.53 1.32
C ALA A 25 -15.07 -12.03 1.36
N PRO A 26 -14.64 -11.48 2.51
CA PRO A 26 -14.27 -10.08 2.57
C PRO A 26 -13.32 -9.87 1.39
N ALA A 27 -13.68 -8.94 0.50
CA ALA A 27 -12.80 -8.55 -0.58
C ALA A 27 -11.45 -8.29 0.07
N ALA A 28 -10.45 -9.12 -0.22
CA ALA A 28 -9.12 -8.90 0.29
C ALA A 28 -8.76 -7.49 -0.17
N SER A 29 -8.72 -6.53 0.76
CA SER A 29 -8.30 -5.17 0.46
C SER A 29 -6.96 -5.30 -0.23
N ALA A 30 -6.91 -4.91 -1.51
CA ALA A 30 -5.75 -5.16 -2.33
C ALA A 30 -4.60 -4.34 -1.74
N ALA A 31 -3.66 -5.00 -1.05
CA ALA A 31 -2.52 -4.32 -0.48
C ALA A 31 -1.76 -3.60 -1.60
N THR A 32 -1.49 -2.31 -1.43
CA THR A 32 -0.73 -1.54 -2.41
C THR A 32 0.75 -1.86 -2.22
N ALA A 33 1.39 -2.49 -3.20
CA ALA A 33 2.83 -2.73 -3.20
C ALA A 33 3.49 -1.97 -4.36
N VAL A 34 4.53 -1.19 -4.08
CA VAL A 34 5.23 -0.40 -5.11
C VAL A 34 6.74 -0.34 -4.82
N SER A 35 7.53 -0.34 -5.89
CA SER A 35 8.97 -0.08 -5.81
C SER A 35 9.25 1.41 -6.02
N CYS A 36 10.08 1.97 -5.15
CA CYS A 36 10.45 3.37 -5.14
C CYS A 36 11.97 3.52 -5.18
N SER A 37 12.47 4.49 -5.93
CA SER A 37 13.90 4.82 -5.94
C SER A 37 14.33 5.55 -4.66
N SER A 38 13.44 6.36 -4.08
CA SER A 38 13.77 7.12 -2.88
C SER A 38 12.58 7.46 -1.99
N ALA A 39 12.85 7.64 -0.71
CA ALA A 39 11.94 8.22 0.26
C ALA A 39 12.68 9.08 1.29
N GLN A 40 11.94 9.94 1.99
CA GLN A 40 12.44 10.79 3.05
C GLN A 40 11.67 10.57 4.34
N GLU A 41 12.42 10.63 5.44
CA GLU A 41 11.92 10.52 6.80
C GLU A 41 12.61 11.55 7.70
N ALA A 42 12.07 11.72 8.90
CA ALA A 42 12.69 12.51 9.95
C ALA A 42 12.96 11.62 11.17
N ALA A 43 13.96 12.01 11.96
CA ALA A 43 14.19 11.44 13.27
C ALA A 43 14.63 12.54 14.25
N VAL A 44 14.46 12.33 15.55
CA VAL A 44 14.86 13.30 16.58
C VAL A 44 15.86 12.66 17.54
N GLY A 45 17.00 13.32 17.72
CA GLY A 45 18.09 12.88 18.61
C GLY A 45 18.98 11.80 18.00
N SER A 46 18.41 10.68 17.56
CA SER A 46 19.10 9.55 16.93
C SER A 46 18.32 9.05 15.70
N ALA A 47 19.02 8.41 14.77
CA ALA A 47 18.41 7.67 13.67
C ALA A 47 17.52 6.51 14.15
N ASP A 48 17.71 5.98 15.37
CA ASP A 48 16.85 4.93 15.92
C ASP A 48 15.43 5.45 16.26
N ASN A 49 15.30 6.76 16.47
CA ASN A 49 14.03 7.43 16.74
C ASN A 49 13.34 7.87 15.44
N ARG A 50 13.24 6.97 14.46
CA ARG A 50 12.62 7.25 13.16
C ARG A 50 11.16 7.64 13.33
N SER A 51 10.73 8.60 12.53
CA SER A 51 9.32 8.93 12.37
C SER A 51 8.56 7.77 11.74
N THR A 52 7.33 7.54 12.20
CA THR A 52 6.38 6.64 11.54
C THR A 52 5.74 7.29 10.29
N ALA A 53 6.21 8.47 9.89
CA ALA A 53 5.78 9.15 8.68
C ALA A 53 6.92 9.16 7.66
N MET A 54 6.55 8.90 6.42
CA MET A 54 7.45 8.86 5.27
C MET A 54 6.88 9.75 4.15
N THR A 55 7.75 10.44 3.44
CA THR A 55 7.37 11.18 2.23
C THR A 55 8.15 10.66 1.04
N THR A 56 7.45 10.45 -0.07
CA THR A 56 8.04 10.12 -1.38
C THR A 56 7.25 10.82 -2.48
N SER A 57 7.43 10.43 -3.73
CA SER A 57 6.70 10.98 -4.87
C SER A 57 6.32 9.93 -5.89
N THR A 58 5.32 10.22 -6.72
CA THR A 58 4.92 9.36 -7.85
C THR A 58 6.03 9.21 -8.89
N THR A 59 6.98 10.16 -8.96
CA THR A 59 8.17 10.04 -9.81
C THR A 59 9.20 9.09 -9.21
N ALA A 60 9.36 9.09 -7.89
CA ALA A 60 10.22 8.15 -7.19
C ALA A 60 9.62 6.73 -7.17
N CYS A 61 8.30 6.62 -7.14
CA CYS A 61 7.54 5.36 -7.14
C CYS A 61 6.78 5.19 -8.47
N PRO A 62 7.48 4.86 -9.58
CA PRO A 62 6.82 4.72 -10.87
C PRO A 62 5.76 3.62 -10.82
N GLY A 63 4.58 3.91 -11.38
CA GLY A 63 3.46 2.97 -11.36
C GLY A 63 2.70 2.91 -10.03
N TRP A 64 2.95 3.85 -9.10
CA TRP A 64 2.10 4.00 -7.92
C TRP A 64 0.63 4.16 -8.33
N VAL A 65 -0.23 3.34 -7.72
CA VAL A 65 -1.68 3.41 -7.78
C VAL A 65 -2.21 3.03 -6.41
N ASP A 66 -3.18 3.79 -5.90
CA ASP A 66 -3.84 3.46 -4.63
C ASP A 66 -4.83 2.31 -4.83
N ASN A 67 -4.51 1.14 -4.28
CA ASN A 67 -5.39 -0.03 -4.26
C ASN A 67 -6.00 -0.28 -2.87
N GLY A 68 -5.75 0.63 -1.91
CA GLY A 68 -6.08 0.46 -0.50
C GLY A 68 -4.91 -0.05 0.34
N GLY A 69 -5.07 0.10 1.65
CA GLY A 69 -4.10 -0.36 2.64
C GLY A 69 -4.22 -1.87 2.94
N PRO A 70 -3.18 -2.48 3.53
CA PRO A 70 -1.91 -1.86 3.92
C PRO A 70 -1.03 -1.48 2.71
N TYR A 71 -0.19 -0.47 2.89
CA TYR A 71 0.70 0.05 1.86
C TYR A 71 2.12 -0.45 2.10
N THR A 72 2.73 -1.07 1.09
CA THR A 72 4.11 -1.57 1.15
C THR A 72 4.95 -0.87 0.08
N PHE A 73 6.05 -0.25 0.50
CA PHE A 73 6.98 0.44 -0.37
C PHE A 73 8.34 -0.26 -0.27
N SER A 74 8.84 -0.82 -1.37
CA SER A 74 10.23 -1.28 -1.46
C SER A 74 11.09 -0.13 -1.97
N ILE A 75 11.97 0.42 -1.14
CA ILE A 75 12.63 1.70 -1.35
C ILE A 75 14.13 1.46 -1.51
N SER A 76 14.70 1.86 -2.65
CA SER A 76 16.13 1.70 -2.89
C SER A 76 16.98 2.55 -1.95
N GLN A 77 16.56 3.79 -1.66
CA GLN A 77 17.29 4.70 -0.79
C GLN A 77 16.34 5.50 0.11
N VAL A 78 16.48 5.37 1.43
CA VAL A 78 15.77 6.20 2.40
C VAL A 78 16.74 7.24 2.96
N THR A 79 16.38 8.52 2.89
CA THR A 79 17.12 9.59 3.57
C THR A 79 16.39 9.99 4.85
N ILE A 80 17.02 9.74 5.99
CA ILE A 80 16.54 10.15 7.31
C ILE A 80 17.22 11.47 7.67
N VAL A 81 16.42 12.52 7.90
CA VAL A 81 16.93 13.79 8.44
C VAL A 81 16.87 13.73 9.96
N VAL A 82 18.01 13.48 10.61
CA VAL A 82 18.12 13.45 12.07
C VAL A 82 18.26 14.88 12.59
N THR A 83 17.32 15.31 13.41
CA THR A 83 17.36 16.61 14.08
C THR A 83 17.94 16.45 15.48
N ILE A 84 19.09 17.08 15.73
CA ILE A 84 19.76 17.09 17.04
C ILE A 84 19.42 18.41 17.73
N LEU A 85 18.81 18.32 18.92
CA LEU A 85 18.43 19.46 19.74
C LEU A 85 19.36 19.54 20.96
N ARG A 86 20.03 20.68 21.13
CA ARG A 86 20.91 20.96 22.29
C ARG A 86 20.45 22.26 22.96
N PRO A 87 20.37 22.31 24.30
CA PRO A 87 19.98 23.54 25.00
C PRO A 87 20.91 24.71 24.63
N GLY A 88 20.31 25.86 24.28
CA GLY A 88 21.05 27.08 23.94
C GLY A 88 21.72 27.08 22.56
N GLN A 89 21.49 26.08 21.71
CA GLN A 89 22.03 26.00 20.36
C GLN A 89 20.92 25.83 19.31
N PRO A 90 21.15 26.30 18.06
CA PRO A 90 20.21 26.02 16.97
C PRO A 90 20.15 24.52 16.66
N PRO A 91 19.02 24.01 16.13
CA PRO A 91 18.90 22.63 15.68
C PRO A 91 19.97 22.29 14.63
N GLN A 92 20.58 21.11 14.78
CA GLN A 92 21.48 20.56 13.77
C GLN A 92 20.75 19.46 13.00
N TYR A 93 20.97 19.41 11.68
CA TYR A 93 20.36 18.43 10.80
C TYR A 93 21.44 17.54 10.19
N LEU A 94 21.37 16.23 10.48
CA LEU A 94 22.31 15.24 9.95
C LEU A 94 21.55 14.29 9.02
N PRO A 95 21.82 14.30 7.71
CA PRO A 95 21.26 13.31 6.81
C PRO A 95 21.95 11.96 7.01
N LEU A 96 21.15 10.91 7.14
CA LEU A 96 21.59 9.52 7.08
C LEU A 96 20.88 8.84 5.91
N THR A 97 21.61 8.02 5.16
CA THR A 97 21.05 7.20 4.09
C THR A 97 21.07 5.74 4.49
N LEU A 98 19.94 5.06 4.28
CA LEU A 98 19.80 3.61 4.35
C LEU A 98 19.37 3.09 2.98
N ASP A 99 19.84 1.92 2.60
CA ASP A 99 19.58 1.32 1.31
C ASP A 99 18.68 0.07 1.43
N ASN A 100 17.83 -0.13 0.44
CA ASN A 100 16.97 -1.31 0.27
C ASN A 100 15.95 -1.54 1.42
N GLU A 101 15.35 -0.47 1.93
CA GLU A 101 14.36 -0.56 3.00
C GLU A 101 12.97 -0.91 2.46
N VAL A 102 12.21 -1.70 3.21
CA VAL A 102 10.78 -1.93 3.01
C VAL A 102 9.99 -1.19 4.07
N ALA A 103 9.17 -0.24 3.65
CA ALA A 103 8.25 0.48 4.53
C ALA A 103 6.84 -0.09 4.39
N THR A 104 6.27 -0.58 5.49
CA THR A 104 4.86 -0.97 5.56
C THR A 104 4.08 0.08 6.34
N CYS A 105 3.15 0.77 5.68
CA CYS A 105 2.41 1.91 6.21
C CYS A 105 0.90 1.66 6.23
N GLN A 106 0.20 2.32 7.14
CA GLN A 106 -1.24 2.14 7.35
C GLN A 106 -2.08 3.14 6.54
N THR A 107 -1.56 4.34 6.34
CA THR A 107 -2.26 5.41 5.63
C THR A 107 -1.37 6.02 4.55
N VAL A 108 -2.00 6.47 3.47
CA VAL A 108 -1.35 7.25 2.41
C VAL A 108 -2.26 8.41 2.05
N ALA A 109 -1.68 9.59 1.90
CA ALA A 109 -2.32 10.78 1.36
C ALA A 109 -1.47 11.33 0.22
N VAL A 110 -2.08 11.53 -0.94
CA VAL A 110 -1.40 12.06 -2.13
C VAL A 110 -1.83 13.50 -2.38
N SER A 111 -0.85 14.38 -2.56
CA SER A 111 -1.06 15.79 -2.90
C SER A 111 -0.17 16.16 -4.08
N GLY A 112 -0.79 16.28 -5.27
CA GLY A 112 -0.04 16.41 -6.52
C GLY A 112 0.82 15.18 -6.77
N THR A 113 2.14 15.36 -6.88
CA THR A 113 3.10 14.26 -7.03
C THR A 113 3.64 13.73 -5.71
N LYS A 114 3.35 14.38 -4.58
CA LYS A 114 3.85 13.97 -3.27
C LYS A 114 2.97 12.89 -2.66
N ILE A 115 3.60 11.83 -2.18
CA ILE A 115 2.98 10.74 -1.45
C ILE A 115 3.42 10.87 0.01
N ASN A 116 2.48 11.05 0.93
CA ASN A 116 2.75 11.09 2.36
C ASN A 116 2.14 9.82 2.98
N ALA A 117 2.99 8.98 3.57
CA ALA A 117 2.56 7.76 4.24
C ALA A 117 2.70 7.90 5.75
N GLY A 118 1.80 7.24 6.50
CA GLY A 118 1.75 7.29 7.95
C GLY A 118 1.58 5.91 8.58
N GLY A 119 2.00 5.79 9.84
CA GLY A 119 2.01 4.53 10.56
C GLY A 119 2.99 3.51 9.97
N CYS A 120 4.11 3.99 9.44
CA CYS A 120 5.11 3.17 8.78
C CYS A 120 5.99 2.41 9.79
N THR A 121 6.22 1.13 9.49
CA THR A 121 7.25 0.28 10.07
C THR A 121 8.25 -0.10 9.00
N TYR A 122 9.54 -0.15 9.35
CA TYR A 122 10.62 -0.38 8.39
C TYR A 122 11.33 -1.70 8.67
N SER A 123 11.73 -2.38 7.60
CA SER A 123 12.67 -3.49 7.64
C SER A 123 13.71 -3.33 6.53
N PRO A 124 14.95 -3.81 6.72
CA PRO A 124 15.88 -3.98 5.61
C PRO A 124 15.44 -5.09 4.64
#